data_AF-A0AAV2Q3B0-F1
#
_entry.id   AF-A0AAV2Q3B0-F1
#
_cell.length_a   1.000
_cell.length_b   1.000
_cell.length_c   1.000
_cell.angle_alpha   90.00
_cell.angle_beta   90.00
_cell.angle_gamma   90.00
#
_symmetry.space_group_name_H-M   'P 1'
#
loop_
_entity.id
_entity.type
_entity.pdbx_description
1 polymer ?
#
loop_
_entity_poly.entity_id
_entity_poly.type
_entity_poly.pdbx_seq_one_letter_code
_entity_poly.pdbx_strand_id
1 'polypeptide(L)'
;NSQPNDPIITGKMMSMMSSLLALATVVGVCTGASLHPLLARLDTLPCGTSTMKPGERVAIQSKNFPKNYPVDERCQWEISCDPESSTYLEFICPAFELESSTDCMWDRLTVAQHGDRNTHCGTDSPDGTITNDGWARVTFFSNSQTTAPGFRCFVWCREQTTTATATTTATTTTTAATTTTDTTTAATTTTAETTTSAETPTPTETTTPAETTTPAETTTLAETTTPTETTTPAETTTPTKTTTPAETTIPAETTIPAENTTAVC
;
A
#
# COMPACT_ATOMS: atom_id res chain seq x y z
N ASN A 1 -38.17 -24.46 50.07
CA ASN A 1 -39.31 -25.21 50.61
C ASN A 1 -40.56 -24.40 50.32
N SER A 2 -41.47 -24.98 49.55
CA SER A 2 -42.61 -24.34 48.90
C SER A 2 -43.63 -23.76 49.88
N GLN A 3 -44.28 -22.66 49.50
CA GLN A 3 -45.73 -22.52 49.70
C GLN A 3 -46.36 -21.65 48.58
N PRO A 4 -47.54 -22.05 48.07
CA PRO A 4 -48.25 -21.42 46.94
C PRO A 4 -49.39 -20.50 47.40
N ASN A 5 -49.88 -19.63 46.53
CA ASN A 5 -51.22 -19.00 46.59
C ASN A 5 -51.61 -18.47 45.18
N ASP A 6 -52.36 -19.24 44.40
CA ASP A 6 -53.78 -19.01 44.02
C ASP A 6 -54.36 -17.56 44.06
N PRO A 7 -55.46 -17.16 43.34
CA PRO A 7 -56.24 -17.90 42.33
C PRO A 7 -57.10 -17.06 41.30
N ILE A 8 -57.95 -17.76 40.52
CA ILE A 8 -59.28 -17.45 39.89
C ILE A 8 -59.58 -16.22 38.96
N ILE A 9 -60.37 -16.58 37.93
CA ILE A 9 -61.55 -15.94 37.30
C ILE A 9 -61.34 -15.45 35.86
N THR A 10 -61.77 -16.33 34.97
CA THR A 10 -62.02 -16.12 33.55
C THR A 10 -63.35 -15.40 33.34
N GLY A 11 -63.40 -14.48 32.37
CA GLY A 11 -64.58 -14.30 31.52
C GLY A 11 -65.39 -13.01 31.71
N LYS A 12 -65.05 -12.00 30.92
CA LYS A 12 -66.02 -11.02 30.43
C LYS A 12 -65.73 -10.73 28.95
N MET A 13 -66.57 -11.29 28.08
CA MET A 13 -66.65 -10.96 26.66
C MET A 13 -67.43 -9.65 26.46
N MET A 14 -67.16 -9.05 25.30
CA MET A 14 -67.92 -7.99 24.61
C MET A 14 -67.84 -6.58 25.21
N SER A 15 -67.16 -5.66 24.51
CA SER A 15 -67.80 -4.46 23.94
C SER A 15 -66.81 -3.53 23.21
N MET A 16 -67.34 -2.87 22.18
CA MET A 16 -66.94 -1.60 21.57
C MET A 16 -66.01 -1.62 20.33
N MET A 17 -66.70 -1.49 19.19
CA MET A 17 -66.25 -0.86 17.96
C MET A 17 -65.57 0.50 18.21
N SER A 18 -64.70 0.86 17.25
CA SER A 18 -64.41 2.22 16.76
C SER A 18 -62.95 2.68 16.93
N SER A 19 -62.15 2.53 15.88
CA SER A 19 -61.20 3.57 15.45
C SER A 19 -60.72 3.30 14.03
N LEU A 20 -60.94 4.32 13.18
CA LEU A 20 -60.38 4.51 11.86
C LEU A 20 -58.85 4.36 11.87
N LEU A 21 -58.31 3.60 10.94
CA LEU A 21 -57.08 3.98 10.24
C LEU A 21 -57.09 3.36 8.84
N ALA A 22 -57.40 4.17 7.83
CA ALA A 22 -57.14 3.80 6.45
C ALA A 22 -55.61 3.76 6.27
N LEU A 23 -55.05 2.56 6.13
CA LEU A 23 -53.66 2.39 5.72
C LEU A 23 -53.57 2.76 4.24
N ALA A 24 -53.26 4.03 3.96
CA ALA A 24 -52.79 4.41 2.64
C ALA A 24 -51.43 3.75 2.44
N THR A 25 -51.36 2.80 1.52
CA THR A 25 -50.12 2.21 1.02
C THR A 25 -49.32 3.32 0.35
N VAL A 26 -48.33 3.86 1.06
CA VAL A 26 -47.25 4.62 0.41
C VAL A 26 -46.41 3.60 -0.35
N VAL A 27 -46.75 3.38 -1.62
CA VAL A 27 -45.83 2.80 -2.58
C VAL A 27 -44.78 3.87 -2.86
N GLY A 28 -43.78 3.94 -1.98
CA GLY A 28 -42.56 4.66 -2.23
C GLY A 28 -41.80 3.91 -3.31
N VAL A 29 -41.87 4.44 -4.53
CA VAL A 29 -41.03 4.01 -5.66
C VAL A 29 -39.58 4.14 -5.21
N CYS A 30 -38.87 3.02 -5.07
CA CYS A 30 -37.42 3.00 -4.96
C CYS A 30 -36.86 3.49 -6.30
N THR A 31 -36.76 4.81 -6.47
CA THR A 31 -35.98 5.39 -7.57
C THR A 31 -34.51 5.10 -7.28
N GLY A 32 -34.02 4.01 -7.86
CA GLY A 32 -32.62 3.83 -8.25
C GLY A 32 -31.56 4.22 -7.21
N ALA A 33 -31.62 3.67 -6.00
CA ALA A 33 -30.38 3.46 -5.28
C ALA A 33 -29.67 2.30 -6.00
N SER A 34 -28.60 2.63 -6.73
CA SER A 34 -27.69 1.63 -7.28
C SER A 34 -27.18 0.79 -6.11
N LEU A 35 -27.82 -0.37 -5.90
CA LEU A 35 -27.30 -1.46 -5.09
C LEU A 35 -26.06 -1.97 -5.84
N HIS A 36 -24.94 -1.26 -5.67
CA HIS A 36 -23.64 -1.80 -5.98
C HIS A 36 -23.53 -3.10 -5.19
N PRO A 37 -23.22 -4.24 -5.83
CA PRO A 37 -23.04 -5.47 -5.09
C PRO A 37 -21.92 -5.22 -4.08
N LEU A 38 -22.20 -5.50 -2.81
CA LEU A 38 -21.26 -5.39 -1.67
C LEU A 38 -20.05 -6.35 -1.77
N LEU A 39 -19.87 -6.96 -2.93
CA LEU A 39 -18.61 -7.46 -3.42
C LEU A 39 -18.10 -6.47 -4.46
N ALA A 40 -17.67 -5.29 -4.00
CA ALA A 40 -16.91 -4.37 -4.83
C ALA A 40 -15.68 -5.15 -5.32
N ARG A 41 -15.72 -5.58 -6.58
CA ARG A 41 -14.55 -6.12 -7.27
C ARG A 41 -13.52 -5.03 -7.14
N LEU A 42 -12.47 -5.29 -6.39
CA LEU A 42 -11.47 -4.27 -6.13
C LEU A 42 -10.87 -3.82 -7.47
N ASP A 43 -11.02 -2.54 -7.79
CA ASP A 43 -10.56 -1.98 -9.05
C ASP A 43 -9.05 -2.13 -9.15
N THR A 44 -8.62 -2.83 -10.20
CA THR A 44 -7.22 -2.97 -10.53
C THR A 44 -6.82 -1.79 -11.40
N LEU A 45 -5.91 -0.96 -10.90
CA LEU A 45 -5.45 0.22 -11.62
C LEU A 45 -4.57 -0.19 -12.80
N PRO A 46 -4.84 0.33 -14.02
CA PRO A 46 -3.87 0.28 -15.10
C PRO A 46 -2.63 1.13 -14.75
N CYS A 47 -1.53 0.92 -15.46
CA CYS A 47 -0.39 1.83 -15.38
C CYS A 47 -0.83 3.26 -15.72
N GLY A 48 -0.31 4.25 -15.01
CA GLY A 48 -0.66 5.66 -15.16
C GLY A 48 -0.88 6.34 -13.82
N THR A 49 -1.53 7.50 -13.86
CA THR A 49 -1.84 8.30 -12.68
C THR A 49 -3.22 7.96 -12.15
N SER A 50 -3.40 7.93 -10.84
CA SER A 50 -4.68 7.71 -10.19
C SER A 50 -4.79 8.51 -8.90
N THR A 51 -5.95 9.11 -8.67
CA THR A 51 -6.26 9.85 -7.45
C THR A 51 -7.36 9.13 -6.68
N MET A 52 -7.10 8.88 -5.41
CA MET A 52 -7.97 8.18 -4.47
C MET A 52 -8.52 9.12 -3.41
N LYS A 53 -9.65 8.75 -2.80
CA LYS A 53 -10.21 9.40 -1.62
C LYS A 53 -9.94 8.57 -0.35
N PRO A 54 -9.81 9.21 0.83
CA PRO A 54 -9.59 8.48 2.06
C PRO A 54 -10.64 7.39 2.29
N GLY A 55 -10.18 6.21 2.70
CA GLY A 55 -11.01 5.01 2.83
C GLY A 55 -11.11 4.16 1.56
N GLU A 56 -10.71 4.67 0.39
CA GLU A 56 -10.61 3.87 -0.81
C GLU A 56 -9.43 2.90 -0.73
N ARG A 57 -9.64 1.74 -1.36
CA ARG A 57 -8.58 0.77 -1.63
C ARG A 57 -8.62 0.45 -3.12
N VAL A 58 -7.47 0.17 -3.71
CA VAL A 58 -7.31 -0.26 -5.10
C VAL A 58 -6.32 -1.42 -5.18
N ALA A 59 -6.30 -2.13 -6.30
CA ALA A 59 -5.29 -3.15 -6.58
C ALA A 59 -4.31 -2.68 -7.65
N ILE A 60 -3.05 -3.06 -7.54
CA ILE A 60 -2.06 -3.04 -8.63
C ILE A 60 -1.51 -4.45 -8.80
N GLN A 61 -1.24 -4.86 -10.04
CA GLN A 61 -0.68 -6.17 -10.32
C GLN A 61 0.12 -6.15 -11.61
N SER A 62 1.05 -7.10 -11.72
CA SER A 62 1.71 -7.38 -13.00
C SER A 62 0.71 -7.88 -14.04
N LYS A 63 1.03 -7.69 -15.32
CA LYS A 63 0.24 -8.30 -16.40
C LYS A 63 0.21 -9.81 -16.25
N ASN A 64 -0.90 -10.41 -16.66
CA ASN A 64 -1.17 -11.86 -16.61
C ASN A 64 -1.27 -12.50 -15.22
N PHE A 65 -1.00 -11.80 -14.13
CA PHE A 65 -1.12 -12.33 -12.77
C PHE A 65 -2.44 -13.10 -12.58
N PRO A 66 -2.43 -14.35 -12.06
CA PRO A 66 -1.32 -15.03 -11.37
C PRO A 66 -0.38 -15.84 -12.28
N LYS A 67 -0.50 -15.73 -13.61
CA LYS A 67 0.49 -16.27 -14.54
C LYS A 67 1.68 -15.33 -14.65
N ASN A 68 2.79 -15.86 -15.17
CA ASN A 68 4.00 -15.08 -15.32
C ASN A 68 3.80 -13.77 -16.08
N TYR A 69 4.45 -12.72 -15.59
CA TYR A 69 4.49 -11.43 -16.26
C TYR A 69 5.29 -11.50 -17.58
N PRO A 70 5.03 -10.61 -18.56
CA PRO A 70 5.85 -10.49 -19.76
C PRO A 70 7.27 -9.98 -19.47
N VAL A 71 8.22 -10.34 -20.33
CA VAL A 71 9.54 -9.70 -20.40
C VAL A 71 9.44 -8.26 -20.94
N ASP A 72 10.49 -7.47 -20.70
CA ASP A 72 10.65 -6.08 -21.17
C ASP A 72 9.50 -5.15 -20.76
N GLU A 73 8.87 -5.43 -19.62
CA GLU A 73 7.78 -4.64 -19.10
C GLU A 73 8.30 -3.36 -18.42
N ARG A 74 7.60 -2.25 -18.69
CA ARG A 74 7.74 -0.99 -17.97
C ARG A 74 6.36 -0.49 -17.63
N CYS A 75 5.95 -0.68 -16.38
CA CYS A 75 4.67 -0.19 -15.88
C CYS A 75 4.94 0.75 -14.70
N GLN A 76 4.31 1.92 -14.71
CA GLN A 76 4.42 2.89 -13.64
C GLN A 76 3.02 3.27 -13.18
N TRP A 77 2.79 3.21 -11.88
CA TRP A 77 1.63 3.80 -11.21
C TRP A 77 2.08 5.03 -10.44
N GLU A 78 1.36 6.12 -10.58
CA GLU A 78 1.52 7.32 -9.76
C GLU A 78 0.21 7.53 -9.00
N ILE A 79 0.22 7.23 -7.71
CA ILE A 79 -0.96 7.15 -6.88
C ILE A 79 -0.93 8.30 -5.90
N SER A 80 -2.00 9.10 -5.88
CA SER A 80 -2.20 10.21 -4.95
C SER A 80 -3.49 10.00 -4.15
N CYS A 81 -3.50 10.34 -2.88
CA CYS A 81 -4.64 10.34 -1.97
C CYS A 81 -4.98 11.80 -1.66
N ASP A 82 -6.22 12.24 -1.87
CA ASP A 82 -6.60 13.67 -1.77
C ASP A 82 -7.35 13.98 -0.46
N PRO A 83 -6.85 14.90 0.41
CA PRO A 83 -5.63 15.71 0.23
C PRO A 83 -4.34 14.96 0.61
N GLU A 84 -3.29 15.16 -0.17
CA GLU A 84 -2.00 14.45 -0.04
C GLU A 84 -1.33 14.71 1.32
N SER A 85 -1.40 15.95 1.82
CA SER A 85 -0.69 16.39 3.02
C SER A 85 -1.25 15.88 4.34
N SER A 86 -2.48 15.37 4.36
CA SER A 86 -3.11 14.83 5.58
C SER A 86 -3.52 13.37 5.43
N THR A 87 -2.93 12.68 4.46
CA THR A 87 -3.20 11.28 4.17
C THR A 87 -1.91 10.48 4.02
N TYR A 88 -2.03 9.17 3.92
CA TYR A 88 -0.93 8.27 3.56
C TYR A 88 -1.46 7.06 2.79
N LEU A 89 -0.55 6.37 2.11
CA LEU A 89 -0.80 5.13 1.41
C LEU A 89 -0.22 3.96 2.21
N GLU A 90 -0.99 2.89 2.32
CA GLU A 90 -0.56 1.62 2.91
C GLU A 90 -0.58 0.52 1.84
N PHE A 91 0.53 -0.19 1.71
CA PHE A 91 0.71 -1.26 0.72
C PHE A 91 0.59 -2.63 1.38
N ILE A 92 -0.30 -3.46 0.84
CA ILE A 92 -0.50 -4.84 1.27
C ILE A 92 -0.33 -5.76 0.05
N CYS A 93 0.72 -6.57 0.03
CA CYS A 93 1.17 -7.36 -1.11
C CYS A 93 1.23 -8.86 -0.77
N PRO A 94 0.06 -9.53 -0.66
CA PRO A 94 -0.01 -10.92 -0.22
C PRO A 94 0.50 -11.93 -1.26
N ALA A 95 0.72 -11.50 -2.50
CA ALA A 95 1.32 -12.31 -3.55
C ALA A 95 2.42 -11.49 -4.24
N PHE A 96 3.66 -11.96 -4.15
CA PHE A 96 4.82 -11.30 -4.73
C PHE A 96 5.90 -12.33 -5.03
N GLU A 97 6.21 -12.51 -6.30
CA GLU A 97 7.35 -13.30 -6.77
C GLU A 97 7.86 -12.73 -8.09
N LEU A 98 9.06 -12.15 -8.06
CA LEU A 98 9.81 -11.67 -9.23
C LEU A 98 11.09 -12.50 -9.43
N GLU A 99 11.75 -12.33 -10.58
CA GLU A 99 13.10 -12.86 -10.77
C GLU A 99 14.04 -12.28 -9.70
N SER A 100 14.68 -13.16 -8.91
CA SER A 100 15.59 -12.73 -7.84
C SER A 100 16.97 -12.39 -8.41
N SER A 101 17.56 -11.29 -7.95
CA SER A 101 18.91 -10.88 -8.32
C SER A 101 19.54 -10.03 -7.23
N THR A 102 20.87 -9.95 -7.20
CA THR A 102 21.58 -9.01 -6.32
C THR A 102 21.11 -7.58 -6.61
N ASP A 103 20.74 -6.85 -5.56
CA ASP A 103 20.21 -5.48 -5.63
C ASP A 103 19.02 -5.28 -6.59
N CYS A 104 18.29 -6.37 -6.91
CA CYS A 104 17.15 -6.35 -7.82
C CYS A 104 17.46 -5.72 -9.20
N MET A 105 18.64 -6.04 -9.73
CA MET A 105 19.11 -5.51 -11.02
C MET A 105 18.35 -6.04 -12.23
N TRP A 106 17.78 -7.25 -12.14
CA TRP A 106 17.05 -7.90 -13.23
C TRP A 106 15.60 -7.43 -13.29
N ASP A 107 14.74 -7.97 -12.43
CA ASP A 107 13.35 -7.58 -12.30
C ASP A 107 13.16 -6.89 -10.97
N ARG A 108 12.31 -5.85 -10.95
CA ARG A 108 12.07 -5.09 -9.73
C ARG A 108 10.71 -4.42 -9.68
N LEU A 109 10.16 -4.37 -8.49
CA LEU A 109 9.10 -3.44 -8.12
C LEU A 109 9.71 -2.38 -7.20
N THR A 110 9.65 -1.13 -7.62
CA THR A 110 10.17 0.00 -6.87
C THR A 110 9.02 0.84 -6.33
N VAL A 111 8.98 1.07 -5.02
CA VAL A 111 8.07 2.03 -4.37
C VAL A 111 8.88 3.26 -4.02
N ALA A 112 8.58 4.38 -4.69
CA ALA A 112 9.22 5.67 -4.46
C ALA A 112 8.24 6.65 -3.81
N GLN A 113 8.74 7.35 -2.80
CA GLN A 113 8.09 8.46 -2.11
C GLN A 113 8.94 9.72 -2.31
N HIS A 114 8.55 10.84 -1.73
CA HIS A 114 9.35 12.07 -1.79
C HIS A 114 10.67 11.90 -1.03
N GLY A 115 11.75 11.58 -1.75
CA GLY A 115 13.10 11.45 -1.21
C GLY A 115 13.54 10.02 -0.90
N ASP A 116 12.59 9.09 -0.74
CA ASP A 116 12.87 7.68 -0.41
C ASP A 116 12.48 6.73 -1.55
N ARG A 117 13.26 5.65 -1.71
CA ARG A 117 13.01 4.65 -2.75
C ARG A 117 13.43 3.25 -2.31
N ASN A 118 12.45 2.36 -2.22
CA ASN A 118 12.67 0.95 -1.87
C ASN A 118 12.43 0.07 -3.10
N THR A 119 13.29 -0.92 -3.30
CA THR A 119 13.28 -1.79 -4.48
C THR A 119 13.22 -3.25 -4.04
N HIS A 120 12.34 -4.00 -4.66
CA HIS A 120 11.90 -5.33 -4.23
C HIS A 120 11.94 -6.32 -5.40
N CYS A 121 12.37 -7.56 -5.14
CA CYS A 121 12.44 -8.65 -6.12
C CYS A 121 12.53 -10.02 -5.42
N GLY A 122 12.52 -11.12 -6.18
CA GLY A 122 12.39 -12.44 -5.57
C GLY A 122 11.08 -12.53 -4.79
N THR A 123 11.16 -13.00 -3.55
CA THR A 123 10.04 -13.02 -2.60
C THR A 123 10.10 -11.87 -1.59
N ASP A 124 11.06 -10.94 -1.71
CA ASP A 124 11.10 -9.74 -0.89
C ASP A 124 10.03 -8.76 -1.39
N SER A 125 8.96 -8.60 -0.61
CA SER A 125 7.74 -7.88 -1.01
C SER A 125 7.67 -6.51 -0.32
N PRO A 126 7.07 -5.46 -0.94
CA PRO A 126 6.81 -4.20 -0.28
C PRO A 126 5.64 -4.24 0.73
N ASP A 127 5.18 -5.43 1.12
CA ASP A 127 4.10 -5.62 2.09
C ASP A 127 4.39 -4.88 3.40
N GLY A 128 3.41 -4.14 3.90
CA GLY A 128 3.55 -3.32 5.11
C GLY A 128 4.24 -1.96 4.90
N THR A 129 4.58 -1.60 3.65
CA THR A 129 5.07 -0.23 3.36
C THR A 129 3.97 0.78 3.64
N ILE A 130 4.31 1.80 4.45
CA ILE A 130 3.46 2.96 4.74
C ILE A 130 4.21 4.20 4.24
N THR A 131 3.52 5.10 3.55
CA THR A 131 4.10 6.36 3.04
C THR A 131 4.00 7.49 4.06
N ASN A 132 4.87 8.48 3.92
CA ASN A 132 4.86 9.67 4.77
C ASN A 132 3.71 10.65 4.45
N ASP A 133 3.23 10.62 3.20
CA ASP A 133 2.10 11.42 2.71
C ASP A 133 1.25 10.63 1.73
N GLY A 134 0.20 11.24 1.19
CA GLY A 134 -0.74 10.59 0.29
C GLY A 134 -0.19 10.21 -1.08
N TRP A 135 1.12 10.27 -1.33
CA TRP A 135 1.69 10.06 -2.66
C TRP A 135 2.73 8.94 -2.71
N ALA A 136 2.67 8.16 -3.79
CA ALA A 136 3.74 7.25 -4.16
C ALA A 136 3.78 7.01 -5.66
N ARG A 137 4.99 6.72 -6.14
CA ARG A 137 5.23 6.17 -7.47
C ARG A 137 5.69 4.73 -7.36
N VAL A 138 4.93 3.82 -7.94
CA VAL A 138 5.28 2.41 -8.04
C VAL A 138 5.73 2.10 -9.46
N THR A 139 6.92 1.54 -9.63
CA THR A 139 7.47 1.19 -10.95
C THR A 139 7.80 -0.28 -11.01
N PHE A 140 7.16 -1.02 -11.91
CA PHE A 140 7.52 -2.38 -12.26
C PHE A 140 8.39 -2.38 -13.52
N PHE A 141 9.51 -3.08 -13.44
CA PHE A 141 10.42 -3.33 -14.54
C PHE A 141 10.73 -4.83 -14.63
N SER A 142 10.63 -5.40 -15.85
CA SER A 142 11.21 -6.70 -16.17
C SER A 142 12.26 -6.61 -17.28
N ASN A 143 13.28 -7.46 -17.19
CA ASN A 143 14.31 -7.61 -18.20
C ASN A 143 13.81 -8.47 -19.38
N SER A 144 14.70 -8.81 -20.32
CA SER A 144 14.39 -9.63 -21.50
C SER A 144 14.51 -11.16 -21.29
N GLN A 145 14.58 -11.62 -20.03
CA GLN A 145 14.94 -12.99 -19.65
C GLN A 145 13.84 -13.69 -18.82
N THR A 146 14.19 -14.30 -17.68
CA THR A 146 13.30 -15.16 -16.89
C THR A 146 12.15 -14.34 -16.31
N THR A 147 11.01 -14.98 -16.12
CA THR A 147 9.84 -14.35 -15.49
C THR A 147 9.31 -15.25 -14.38
N ALA A 148 8.59 -14.65 -13.44
CA ALA A 148 7.96 -15.33 -12.31
C ALA A 148 6.45 -14.99 -12.26
N PRO A 149 5.64 -15.60 -11.36
CA PRO A 149 4.19 -15.36 -11.29
C PRO A 149 3.78 -13.89 -11.11
N GLY A 150 4.68 -13.04 -10.62
CA GLY A 150 4.48 -11.60 -10.49
C GLY A 150 3.90 -11.21 -9.15
N PHE A 151 3.13 -10.12 -9.13
CA PHE A 151 2.60 -9.58 -7.89
C PHE A 151 1.15 -9.14 -8.02
N ARG A 152 0.47 -9.13 -6.86
CA ARG A 152 -0.78 -8.43 -6.65
C ARG A 152 -0.75 -7.76 -5.30
N CYS A 153 -0.78 -6.44 -5.33
CA CYS A 153 -0.79 -5.58 -4.16
C CYS A 153 -2.11 -4.80 -4.07
N PHE A 154 -2.47 -4.45 -2.85
CA PHE A 154 -3.56 -3.55 -2.51
C PHE A 154 -2.97 -2.28 -1.93
N VAL A 155 -3.44 -1.14 -2.42
CA VAL A 155 -3.04 0.18 -1.94
C VAL A 155 -4.25 0.80 -1.26
N TRP A 156 -4.08 1.20 0.01
CA TRP A 156 -5.12 1.82 0.81
C TRP A 156 -4.80 3.30 1.01
N CYS A 157 -5.75 4.17 0.75
CA CYS A 157 -5.66 5.61 1.02
C CYS A 157 -6.28 5.87 2.40
N ARG A 158 -5.46 6.37 3.34
CA ARG A 158 -5.80 6.47 4.76
C ARG A 158 -5.62 7.92 5.23
N GLU A 159 -6.46 8.35 6.17
CA GLU A 159 -6.29 9.65 6.84
C GLU A 159 -5.17 9.57 7.88
N GLN A 160 -4.35 10.61 7.98
CA GLN A 160 -3.44 10.75 9.11
C GLN A 160 -4.23 11.11 10.36
N THR A 161 -4.03 10.36 11.44
CA THR A 161 -4.53 10.77 12.75
C THR A 161 -3.64 11.90 13.25
N THR A 162 -3.98 13.15 12.93
CA THR A 162 -3.36 14.31 13.58
C THR A 162 -3.78 14.29 15.05
N THR A 163 -2.97 13.70 15.91
CA THR A 163 -3.05 13.99 17.33
C THR A 163 -2.64 15.44 17.46
N ALA A 164 -3.63 16.32 17.67
CA ALA A 164 -3.36 17.71 17.96
C ALA A 164 -2.57 17.77 19.26
N THR A 165 -1.23 17.81 19.16
CA THR A 165 -0.39 18.25 20.25
C THR A 165 -0.80 19.68 20.51
N ALA A 166 -1.67 19.88 21.49
CA ALA A 166 -2.06 21.21 21.94
C ALA A 166 -0.76 21.93 22.33
N THR A 167 -0.28 22.81 21.46
CA THR A 167 0.76 23.77 21.80
C THR A 167 0.12 24.74 22.77
N THR A 168 0.20 24.41 24.06
CA THR A 168 -0.09 25.34 25.15
C THR A 168 0.91 26.47 25.01
N THR A 169 0.50 27.53 24.31
CA THR A 169 1.23 28.79 24.25
C THR A 169 1.21 29.36 25.66
N ALA A 170 2.30 29.15 26.41
CA ALA A 170 2.51 29.82 27.67
C ALA A 170 2.53 31.34 27.37
N THR A 171 1.47 32.03 27.79
CA THR A 171 1.39 33.48 27.72
C THR A 171 2.32 34.02 28.80
N THR A 172 3.54 34.38 28.42
CA THR A 172 4.50 35.04 29.32
C THR A 172 4.05 36.49 29.50
N THR A 173 3.34 36.77 30.60
CA THR A 173 3.01 38.15 31.02
C THR A 173 4.30 38.89 31.36
N THR A 174 4.72 39.82 30.51
CA THR A 174 5.85 40.72 30.78
C THR A 174 5.38 41.86 31.70
N THR A 175 5.76 41.80 32.97
CA THR A 175 5.63 42.93 33.90
C THR A 175 6.83 43.86 33.71
N ALA A 176 6.56 45.11 33.31
CA ALA A 176 7.58 46.15 33.20
C ALA A 176 8.14 46.51 34.59
N ALA A 177 9.45 46.30 34.78
CA ALA A 177 10.17 46.74 35.97
C ALA A 177 10.68 48.17 35.78
N THR A 178 10.18 49.08 36.60
CA THR A 178 10.60 50.49 36.68
C THR A 178 12.00 50.59 37.28
N THR A 179 12.88 51.33 36.59
CA THR A 179 14.25 51.62 37.01
C THR A 179 14.27 52.69 38.11
N THR A 180 14.89 52.38 39.25
CA THR A 180 15.34 53.37 40.24
C THR A 180 16.84 53.23 40.42
N THR A 181 17.57 54.26 40.01
CA THR A 181 18.97 54.51 40.32
C THR A 181 19.12 54.79 41.81
N ASP A 182 20.06 54.12 42.48
CA ASP A 182 20.76 54.71 43.61
C ASP A 182 22.24 54.30 43.67
N THR A 183 23.04 55.33 43.87
CA THR A 183 24.49 55.37 44.01
C THR A 183 24.85 55.12 45.47
N THR A 184 25.81 54.25 45.81
CA THR A 184 26.65 54.38 47.04
C THR A 184 27.94 53.55 46.94
N THR A 185 28.98 54.14 47.53
CA THR A 185 30.42 53.88 47.50
C THR A 185 30.93 52.82 48.50
N ALA A 186 31.96 52.08 48.06
CA ALA A 186 33.10 51.41 48.75
C ALA A 186 32.96 50.74 50.14
N ALA A 187 33.49 49.50 50.26
CA ALA A 187 34.74 49.18 50.99
C ALA A 187 34.91 47.65 51.27
N THR A 188 36.04 47.10 50.77
CA THR A 188 37.04 46.22 51.41
C THR A 188 36.69 44.95 52.24
N THR A 189 37.54 43.91 52.02
CA THR A 189 38.16 42.94 52.97
C THR A 189 37.63 41.48 53.03
N THR A 190 38.42 40.56 52.44
CA THR A 190 39.07 39.37 53.08
C THR A 190 38.34 38.00 53.25
N THR A 191 38.94 37.00 52.56
CA THR A 191 39.27 35.60 52.92
C THR A 191 38.26 34.44 52.83
N ALA A 192 38.65 33.45 52.00
CA ALA A 192 38.61 31.96 52.05
C ALA A 192 37.33 31.26 52.62
N GLU A 193 36.88 30.10 52.14
CA GLU A 193 37.60 28.87 51.80
C GLU A 193 36.79 28.00 50.79
N THR A 194 37.54 27.26 49.97
CA THR A 194 37.41 25.82 49.66
C THR A 194 36.03 25.16 49.65
N THR A 195 35.60 24.63 48.50
CA THR A 195 35.16 23.23 48.35
C THR A 195 35.21 22.78 46.89
N THR A 196 35.43 21.49 46.75
CA THR A 196 36.01 20.76 45.63
C THR A 196 34.93 20.08 44.76
N SER A 197 35.32 19.78 43.52
CA SER A 197 34.79 18.77 42.59
C SER A 197 33.53 19.06 41.77
N ALA A 198 33.77 19.38 40.49
CA ALA A 198 33.01 18.84 39.38
C ALA A 198 34.00 18.19 38.40
N GLU A 199 34.01 16.85 38.31
CA GLU A 199 34.65 16.13 37.21
C GLU A 199 33.66 16.03 36.03
N THR A 200 34.12 16.52 34.89
CA THR A 200 33.54 16.38 33.56
C THR A 200 34.14 15.14 32.90
N PRO A 201 33.36 14.22 32.30
CA PRO A 201 33.93 13.24 31.39
C PRO A 201 34.10 13.84 29.99
N THR A 202 35.35 13.83 29.51
CA THR A 202 35.78 14.05 28.12
C THR A 202 35.30 12.90 27.22
N PRO A 203 34.80 13.15 25.99
CA PRO A 203 34.80 12.14 24.95
C PRO A 203 36.08 12.23 24.11
N THR A 204 36.74 11.08 24.01
CA THR A 204 38.00 10.82 23.31
C THR A 204 37.75 10.50 21.82
N GLU A 205 38.76 10.82 21.01
CA GLU A 205 39.19 10.19 19.74
C GLU A 205 38.49 10.61 18.43
N THR A 206 39.10 11.62 17.81
CA THR A 206 39.08 11.90 16.37
C THR A 206 39.94 10.86 15.64
N THR A 207 39.36 10.11 14.70
CA THR A 207 40.12 9.29 13.75
C THR A 207 40.04 9.90 12.35
N THR A 208 41.22 10.27 11.82
CA THR A 208 41.47 10.71 10.45
C THR A 208 41.56 9.51 9.52
N PRO A 209 41.06 9.61 8.27
CA PRO A 209 41.74 8.91 7.18
C PRO A 209 41.92 9.79 5.95
N ALA A 210 43.18 10.02 5.57
CA ALA A 210 43.55 10.36 4.20
C ALA A 210 45.02 10.01 3.98
N GLU A 211 45.28 8.86 3.37
CA GLU A 211 46.54 8.57 2.68
C GLU A 211 46.20 8.07 1.28
N THR A 212 46.57 8.93 0.34
CA THR A 212 46.51 8.81 -1.11
C THR A 212 47.46 7.71 -1.58
N THR A 213 46.98 6.75 -2.37
CA THR A 213 47.86 5.97 -3.25
C THR A 213 47.30 5.91 -4.67
N THR A 214 48.11 6.44 -5.58
CA THR A 214 48.02 6.40 -7.03
C THR A 214 48.08 4.96 -7.56
N PRO A 215 47.39 4.66 -8.67
CA PRO A 215 47.97 3.72 -9.64
C PRO A 215 48.30 4.44 -10.95
N ALA A 216 49.58 4.42 -11.30
CA ALA A 216 50.05 4.56 -12.67
C ALA A 216 50.04 3.17 -13.31
N GLU A 217 49.42 3.02 -14.48
CA GLU A 217 50.13 2.83 -15.75
C GLU A 217 49.19 2.41 -16.88
N THR A 218 49.43 3.06 -18.01
CA THR A 218 48.90 2.81 -19.34
C THR A 218 49.42 1.47 -19.88
N THR A 219 48.53 0.63 -20.41
CA THR A 219 48.87 -0.28 -21.52
C THR A 219 47.78 -0.22 -22.59
N THR A 220 48.26 -0.11 -23.82
CA THR A 220 47.52 0.11 -25.07
C THR A 220 47.48 -1.19 -25.86
N LEU A 221 46.51 -1.28 -26.79
CA LEU A 221 46.40 -2.15 -27.98
C LEU A 221 45.68 -3.51 -27.86
N ALA A 222 44.43 -3.46 -28.34
CA ALA A 222 43.88 -4.21 -29.48
C ALA A 222 44.41 -5.62 -29.80
N GLU A 223 43.50 -6.60 -29.75
CA GLU A 223 43.40 -7.61 -30.80
C GLU A 223 41.94 -7.84 -31.20
N THR A 224 41.66 -7.45 -32.44
CA THR A 224 40.49 -7.83 -33.22
C THR A 224 40.61 -9.31 -33.59
N THR A 225 39.66 -10.13 -33.17
CA THR A 225 39.46 -11.47 -33.77
C THR A 225 38.11 -11.50 -34.47
N THR A 226 38.19 -11.57 -35.79
CA THR A 226 37.09 -11.87 -36.71
C THR A 226 36.65 -13.32 -36.51
N PRO A 227 35.36 -13.64 -36.37
CA PRO A 227 34.87 -14.94 -36.78
C PRO A 227 34.45 -14.85 -38.25
N THR A 228 35.34 -15.33 -39.12
CA THR A 228 34.98 -15.80 -40.46
C THR A 228 34.25 -17.12 -40.28
N GLU A 229 33.11 -17.28 -40.96
CA GLU A 229 32.67 -18.46 -41.72
C GLU A 229 31.14 -18.44 -41.83
N THR A 230 30.72 -17.92 -42.98
CA THR A 230 29.42 -18.12 -43.59
C THR A 230 29.17 -19.62 -43.76
N THR A 231 28.16 -20.16 -43.09
CA THR A 231 27.55 -21.44 -43.49
C THR A 231 26.11 -21.20 -43.92
N THR A 232 25.88 -21.40 -45.21
CA THR A 232 24.59 -21.46 -45.89
C THR A 232 23.70 -22.54 -45.27
N PRO A 233 22.44 -22.25 -44.88
CA PRO A 233 21.48 -23.31 -44.63
C PRO A 233 21.05 -23.95 -45.95
N ALA A 234 21.20 -25.27 -46.04
CA ALA A 234 20.72 -26.08 -47.14
C ALA A 234 19.20 -25.94 -47.35
N GLU A 235 18.80 -26.01 -48.62
CA GLU A 235 17.43 -26.01 -49.07
C GLU A 235 16.60 -27.20 -48.55
N THR A 236 15.33 -26.89 -48.29
CA THR A 236 14.12 -27.66 -48.61
C THR A 236 14.06 -29.13 -48.18
N THR A 237 13.28 -29.38 -47.11
CA THR A 237 12.36 -30.52 -47.09
C THR A 237 10.96 -30.06 -46.68
N THR A 238 10.00 -30.28 -47.58
CA THR A 238 8.56 -30.09 -47.39
C THR A 238 8.04 -30.99 -46.26
N PRO A 239 7.25 -30.48 -45.29
CA PRO A 239 6.56 -31.37 -44.37
C PRO A 239 5.42 -32.09 -45.11
N THR A 240 5.49 -33.42 -45.08
CA THR A 240 4.43 -34.35 -45.47
C THR A 240 3.10 -34.01 -44.79
N LYS A 241 2.04 -33.86 -45.59
CA LYS A 241 0.65 -33.93 -45.16
C LYS A 241 0.40 -35.25 -44.43
N THR A 242 0.02 -35.20 -43.16
CA THR A 242 -0.53 -36.36 -42.45
C THR A 242 -1.74 -35.95 -41.60
N THR A 243 -2.90 -36.29 -42.16
CA THR A 243 -4.16 -36.75 -41.56
C THR A 243 -4.88 -35.93 -40.48
N THR A 244 -6.07 -35.46 -40.87
CA THR A 244 -7.25 -35.08 -40.08
C THR A 244 -7.49 -36.01 -38.88
N PRO A 245 -7.78 -35.48 -37.67
CA PRO A 245 -8.30 -36.29 -36.57
C PRO A 245 -9.73 -36.76 -36.86
N ALA A 246 -10.01 -38.01 -36.49
CA ALA A 246 -11.35 -38.59 -36.55
C ALA A 246 -12.38 -37.76 -35.78
N GLU A 247 -13.57 -37.69 -36.36
CA GLU A 247 -14.78 -37.09 -35.84
C GLU A 247 -15.22 -37.79 -34.54
N THR A 248 -15.08 -37.10 -33.40
CA THR A 248 -15.62 -37.59 -32.13
C THR A 248 -17.11 -37.25 -32.06
N THR A 249 -17.93 -38.28 -32.18
CA THR A 249 -19.38 -38.27 -32.03
C THR A 249 -19.81 -37.71 -30.67
N ILE A 250 -20.70 -36.72 -30.70
CA ILE A 250 -21.43 -36.19 -29.55
C ILE A 250 -22.46 -37.24 -29.07
N PRO A 251 -22.48 -37.65 -27.78
CA PRO A 251 -23.63 -38.34 -27.23
C PRO A 251 -24.72 -37.32 -26.83
N ALA A 252 -25.95 -37.72 -27.10
CA ALA A 252 -27.18 -36.96 -26.96
C ALA A 252 -27.46 -36.41 -25.54
N GLU A 253 -28.02 -35.21 -25.56
CA GLU A 253 -29.14 -34.70 -24.75
C GLU A 253 -29.58 -35.57 -23.56
N THR A 254 -29.35 -35.06 -22.35
CA THR A 254 -30.11 -35.45 -21.15
C THR A 254 -30.92 -34.25 -20.69
N THR A 255 -32.21 -34.29 -21.01
CA THR A 255 -33.26 -33.43 -20.45
C THR A 255 -33.58 -33.81 -18.99
N ILE A 256 -34.21 -32.86 -18.27
CA ILE A 256 -35.10 -32.96 -17.08
C ILE A 256 -34.50 -32.31 -15.80
N PRO A 257 -35.28 -31.59 -14.95
CA PRO A 257 -36.28 -30.55 -15.21
C PRO A 257 -35.98 -29.26 -14.41
N ALA A 258 -36.75 -28.20 -14.67
CA ALA A 258 -36.82 -27.03 -13.79
C ALA A 258 -37.50 -27.40 -12.46
N GLU A 259 -36.83 -27.16 -11.33
CA GLU A 259 -37.49 -27.08 -10.02
C GLU A 259 -37.50 -25.65 -9.48
N ASN A 260 -38.72 -25.11 -9.55
CA ASN A 260 -39.43 -24.37 -8.52
C ASN A 260 -38.73 -23.20 -7.80
N THR A 261 -39.04 -22.02 -8.31
CA THR A 261 -38.93 -20.74 -7.63
C THR A 261 -39.95 -20.67 -6.48
N THR A 262 -39.50 -20.54 -5.24
CA THR A 262 -40.30 -19.86 -4.20
C THR A 262 -39.35 -19.18 -3.22
N ALA A 263 -38.93 -17.95 -3.56
CA ALA A 263 -38.43 -17.02 -2.58
C ALA A 263 -39.64 -16.35 -1.94
N VAL A 264 -39.81 -16.56 -0.63
CA VAL A 264 -40.78 -15.86 0.21
C VAL A 264 -40.19 -14.50 0.57
N CYS A 265 -40.98 -13.45 0.37
CA CYS A 265 -40.66 -12.06 0.72
C CYS A 265 -40.63 -11.84 2.24
#